data_AF-A0A351FYK3-F1
#
_entry.id   AF-A0A351FYK3-F1
#
_cell.length_a   1.000
_cell.length_b   1.000
_cell.length_c   1.000
_cell.angle_alpha   90.00
_cell.angle_beta   90.00
_cell.angle_gamma   90.00
#
_symmetry.space_group_name_H-M   'P 1'
#
loop_
_entity.id
_entity.type
_entity.pdbx_description
1 polymer ?
#
loop_
_entity_poly.entity_id
_entity_poly.type
_entity_poly.pdbx_seq_one_letter_code
_entity_poly.pdbx_strand_id
1 'polypeptide(L)'
;MSVSAVTMSVFRFCLSAALVLVCNTIFAQAVQLPTFQVFSVDTSVLVPDRGQAYLGGVKRARSGSTTRGIPGLSGLPYANRLTKNRGIGLERSATGAYVTATIIDNAELDRQVRARATRPAALPVHQVLVQQRADFLAKHLARPAADTDRHRTHNALANPPDAAEALAQIRKQNALAHSQRQAKAHRYIAKGKAAEKAGKRSLARTYYKMAAKDADEDIRRQLIARIQYLQDPTADQLVQN
;
A
#
# COMPACT_ATOMS: atom_id res chain seq x y z
N MET A 1 -41.54 -76.26 -10.11
CA MET A 1 -41.92 -74.83 -10.29
C MET A 1 -41.40 -73.91 -9.16
N SER A 2 -40.29 -74.24 -8.47
CA SER A 2 -39.83 -73.48 -7.28
C SER A 2 -38.57 -72.63 -7.49
N VAL A 3 -37.91 -72.72 -8.64
CA VAL A 3 -36.61 -72.06 -8.89
C VAL A 3 -36.80 -70.59 -9.28
N SER A 4 -37.88 -70.24 -10.00
CA SER A 4 -38.14 -68.88 -10.50
C SER A 4 -38.47 -67.86 -9.40
N ALA A 5 -39.06 -68.32 -8.28
CA ALA A 5 -39.46 -67.44 -7.18
C ALA A 5 -38.28 -66.97 -6.33
N VAL A 6 -37.29 -67.85 -6.11
CA VAL A 6 -36.07 -67.54 -5.34
C VAL A 6 -35.18 -66.55 -6.09
N THR A 7 -35.01 -66.74 -7.41
CA THR A 7 -34.18 -65.86 -8.24
C THR A 7 -34.77 -64.44 -8.34
N MET A 8 -36.10 -64.31 -8.41
CA MET A 8 -36.78 -63.00 -8.38
C MET A 8 -36.68 -62.29 -7.02
N SER A 9 -36.69 -63.04 -5.91
CA SER A 9 -36.55 -62.46 -4.57
C SER A 9 -35.13 -61.92 -4.31
N VAL A 10 -34.11 -62.67 -4.74
CA VAL A 10 -32.70 -62.24 -4.61
C VAL A 10 -32.41 -61.03 -5.51
N PHE A 11 -32.96 -61.01 -6.72
CA PHE A 11 -32.80 -59.86 -7.63
C PHE A 11 -33.47 -58.60 -7.08
N ARG A 12 -34.66 -58.71 -6.48
CA ARG A 12 -35.36 -57.59 -5.84
C ARG A 12 -34.61 -57.06 -4.62
N PHE A 13 -34.04 -57.95 -3.81
CA PHE A 13 -33.24 -57.58 -2.64
C PHE A 13 -31.92 -56.89 -3.04
N CYS A 14 -31.23 -57.39 -4.08
CA CYS A 14 -30.04 -56.75 -4.64
C CYS A 14 -30.36 -55.39 -5.29
N LEU A 15 -31.49 -55.25 -5.99
CA LEU A 15 -31.91 -53.99 -6.59
C LEU A 15 -32.28 -52.95 -5.53
N SER A 16 -32.96 -53.34 -4.45
CA SER A 16 -33.23 -52.43 -3.33
C SER A 16 -31.96 -52.04 -2.56
N ALA A 17 -31.03 -52.99 -2.35
CA ALA A 17 -29.74 -52.70 -1.72
C ALA A 17 -28.88 -51.76 -2.58
N ALA A 18 -28.88 -51.95 -3.90
CA ALA A 18 -28.21 -51.05 -4.84
C ALA A 18 -28.85 -49.65 -4.86
N LEU A 19 -30.19 -49.55 -4.80
CA LEU A 19 -30.89 -48.27 -4.75
C LEU A 19 -30.61 -47.49 -3.45
N VAL A 20 -30.55 -48.19 -2.30
CA VAL A 20 -30.18 -47.58 -1.01
C VAL A 20 -28.71 -47.16 -0.98
N LEU A 21 -27.82 -47.85 -1.70
CA LEU A 21 -26.40 -47.49 -1.81
C LEU A 21 -26.16 -46.22 -2.65
N VAL A 22 -27.04 -45.92 -3.61
CA VAL A 22 -26.90 -44.77 -4.54
C VAL A 22 -27.53 -43.48 -3.98
N CYS A 23 -28.34 -43.54 -2.91
CA CYS A 23 -29.16 -42.40 -2.47
C CYS A 23 -28.54 -41.50 -1.37
N ASN A 24 -27.28 -41.72 -0.96
CA ASN A 24 -26.67 -40.98 0.16
C ASN A 24 -25.70 -39.85 -0.21
N THR A 25 -25.60 -39.44 -1.47
CA THR A 25 -24.79 -38.27 -1.85
C THR A 25 -25.59 -36.98 -1.70
N ILE A 26 -25.84 -36.59 -0.45
CA ILE A 26 -26.26 -35.23 -0.12
C ILE A 26 -25.03 -34.33 -0.29
N PHE A 27 -24.97 -33.57 -1.37
CA PHE A 27 -23.96 -32.54 -1.58
C PHE A 27 -24.28 -31.33 -0.70
N ALA A 28 -23.87 -31.38 0.57
CA ALA A 28 -23.92 -30.23 1.45
C ALA A 28 -22.91 -29.18 0.97
N GLN A 29 -23.41 -28.08 0.38
CA GLN A 29 -22.57 -26.97 -0.06
C GLN A 29 -22.21 -26.11 1.17
N ALA A 30 -21.01 -26.32 1.73
CA ALA A 30 -20.51 -25.49 2.82
C ALA A 30 -20.08 -24.12 2.27
N VAL A 31 -20.84 -23.07 2.60
CA VAL A 31 -20.43 -21.69 2.35
C VAL A 31 -19.36 -21.32 3.38
N GLN A 32 -18.13 -21.09 2.93
CA GLN A 32 -17.06 -20.62 3.81
C GLN A 32 -17.27 -19.14 4.13
N LEU A 33 -17.49 -18.85 5.41
CA LEU A 33 -17.43 -17.50 5.93
C LEU A 33 -16.00 -17.15 6.33
N PRO A 34 -15.59 -15.88 6.21
CA PRO A 34 -14.30 -15.44 6.74
C PRO A 34 -14.26 -15.60 8.26
N THR A 35 -13.20 -16.24 8.75
CA THR A 35 -12.91 -16.33 10.19
C THR A 35 -12.06 -15.14 10.61
N PHE A 36 -12.53 -14.35 11.57
CA PHE A 36 -11.76 -13.24 12.14
C PHE A 36 -11.19 -13.65 13.50
N GLN A 37 -9.91 -13.35 13.70
CA GLN A 37 -9.25 -13.48 14.99
C GLN A 37 -8.95 -12.07 15.50
N VAL A 38 -9.63 -11.66 16.58
CA VAL A 38 -9.49 -10.32 17.16
C VAL A 38 -8.74 -10.43 18.48
N PHE A 39 -7.71 -9.61 18.64
CA PHE A 39 -6.96 -9.42 19.88
C PHE A 39 -7.01 -7.94 20.23
N SER A 40 -7.61 -7.62 21.39
CA SER A 40 -7.78 -6.25 21.88
C SER A 40 -7.11 -6.10 23.24
N VAL A 41 -6.52 -4.93 23.48
CA VAL A 41 -5.89 -4.58 24.76
C VAL A 41 -6.32 -3.17 25.14
N ASP A 42 -7.11 -3.06 26.20
CA ASP A 42 -7.62 -1.81 26.74
C ASP A 42 -6.98 -1.55 28.10
N THR A 43 -5.80 -0.93 28.10
CA THR A 43 -5.05 -0.62 29.31
C THR A 43 -4.42 0.77 29.23
N SER A 44 -4.06 1.34 30.38
CA SER A 44 -3.31 2.60 30.46
C SER A 44 -1.92 2.31 31.01
N VAL A 45 -0.89 2.82 30.33
CA VAL A 45 0.51 2.63 30.71
C VAL A 45 1.27 3.96 30.68
N LEU A 46 2.20 4.11 31.61
CA LEU A 46 3.18 5.21 31.59
C LEU A 46 4.37 4.77 30.74
N VAL A 47 4.69 5.56 29.70
CA VAL A 47 5.82 5.27 28.79
C VAL A 47 6.78 6.46 28.83
N PRO A 48 8.09 6.23 29.03
CA PRO A 48 9.06 7.31 28.95
C PRO A 48 9.17 7.85 27.51
N ASP A 49 9.60 9.10 27.33
CA ASP A 49 9.85 9.66 26.00
C ASP A 49 10.92 8.84 25.28
N ARG A 50 10.61 8.38 24.05
CA ARG A 50 11.38 7.40 23.27
C ARG A 50 11.52 6.02 23.91
N GLY A 51 10.74 5.75 24.94
CA GLY A 51 10.64 4.45 25.59
C GLY A 51 9.66 3.50 24.91
N GLN A 52 9.63 2.27 25.44
CA GLN A 52 8.67 1.25 25.06
C GLN A 52 8.01 0.64 26.30
N ALA A 53 6.73 0.33 26.19
CA ALA A 53 6.00 -0.45 27.20
C ALA A 53 5.33 -1.65 26.54
N TYR A 54 5.37 -2.80 27.23
CA TYR A 54 4.68 -4.01 26.80
C TYR A 54 3.26 -3.99 27.35
N LEU A 55 2.25 -4.02 26.46
CA LEU A 55 0.84 -3.95 26.83
C LEU A 55 0.26 -5.33 27.19
N GLY A 56 0.94 -6.40 26.79
CA GLY A 56 0.54 -7.77 27.06
C GLY A 56 0.46 -8.62 25.80
N GLY A 57 0.03 -9.86 25.96
CA GLY A 57 -0.06 -10.82 24.87
C GLY A 57 -0.55 -12.18 25.30
N VAL A 58 -0.93 -13.01 24.33
CA VAL A 58 -1.40 -14.38 24.55
C VAL A 58 -0.48 -15.34 23.81
N LYS A 59 0.01 -16.36 24.53
CA LYS A 59 0.74 -17.49 23.96
C LYS A 59 -0.13 -18.73 24.07
N ARG A 60 -0.33 -19.43 22.96
CA ARG A 60 -1.12 -20.66 22.89
C ARG A 60 -0.25 -21.76 22.31
N ALA A 61 -0.34 -22.95 22.89
CA ALA A 61 0.28 -24.14 22.34
C ALA A 61 -0.73 -25.29 22.42
N ARG A 62 -0.88 -26.03 21.33
CA ARG A 62 -1.70 -27.24 21.27
C ARG A 62 -0.85 -28.39 20.77
N SER A 63 -0.81 -29.47 21.53
CA SER A 63 -0.22 -30.73 21.08
C SER A 63 -1.31 -31.79 21.02
N GLY A 64 -1.34 -32.55 19.94
CA GLY A 64 -2.25 -33.66 19.76
C GLY A 64 -1.50 -34.84 19.19
N SER A 65 -1.81 -36.04 19.67
CA SER A 65 -1.37 -37.26 19.00
C SER A 65 -2.55 -38.17 18.76
N THR A 66 -2.74 -38.59 17.52
CA THR A 66 -3.74 -39.56 17.12
C THR A 66 -3.04 -40.87 16.80
N THR A 67 -3.56 -41.97 17.33
CA THR A 67 -3.03 -43.31 17.09
C THR A 67 -4.14 -44.18 16.52
N ARG A 68 -3.87 -44.88 15.44
CA ARG A 68 -4.72 -45.94 14.89
C ARG A 68 -3.86 -47.19 14.69
N GLY A 69 -4.32 -48.35 15.14
CA GLY A 69 -3.58 -49.60 14.99
C GLY A 69 -4.49 -50.80 15.17
N ILE A 70 -3.96 -51.98 14.85
CA ILE A 70 -4.70 -53.25 14.99
C ILE A 70 -4.89 -53.55 16.48
N PRO A 71 -6.12 -53.80 16.96
CA PRO A 71 -6.38 -54.17 18.35
C PRO A 71 -5.54 -55.38 18.76
N GLY A 72 -4.87 -55.31 19.92
CA GLY A 72 -4.02 -56.38 20.46
C GLY A 72 -2.56 -56.36 19.97
N LEU A 73 -2.29 -56.07 18.69
CA LEU A 73 -0.92 -56.05 18.13
C LEU A 73 -0.24 -54.68 18.22
N SER A 74 -0.99 -53.60 18.42
CA SER A 74 -0.48 -52.23 18.50
C SER A 74 0.15 -51.83 19.84
N GLY A 75 0.21 -52.76 20.81
CA GLY A 75 0.87 -52.60 22.11
C GLY A 75 2.22 -53.30 22.26
N LEU A 76 2.56 -54.27 21.39
CA LEU A 76 3.79 -55.06 21.46
C LEU A 76 5.08 -54.24 21.18
N PRO A 77 6.06 -54.22 22.10
CA PRO A 77 7.33 -53.55 21.87
C PRO A 77 7.99 -54.10 20.59
N TYR A 78 8.67 -53.22 19.84
CA TYR A 78 9.29 -53.49 18.53
C TYR A 78 8.32 -53.76 17.36
N ALA A 79 7.26 -54.55 17.55
CA ALA A 79 6.26 -54.82 16.51
C ALA A 79 5.28 -53.65 16.28
N ASN A 80 5.10 -52.79 17.29
CA ASN A 80 4.24 -51.60 17.23
C ASN A 80 4.52 -50.68 16.05
N ARG A 81 5.77 -50.61 15.56
CA ARG A 81 6.12 -49.72 14.44
C ARG A 81 5.49 -50.16 13.12
N LEU A 82 5.15 -51.44 12.98
CA LEU A 82 4.59 -52.01 11.76
C LEU A 82 3.05 -52.00 11.77
N THR A 83 2.44 -52.06 12.95
CA THR A 83 0.97 -52.23 13.13
C THR A 83 0.25 -50.98 13.64
N LYS A 84 0.99 -49.92 14.01
CA LYS A 84 0.46 -48.68 14.56
C LYS A 84 0.83 -47.48 13.67
N ASN A 85 -0.19 -46.76 13.22
CA ASN A 85 -0.05 -45.45 12.60
C ASN A 85 -0.26 -44.36 13.67
N ARG A 86 0.72 -43.48 13.82
CA ARG A 86 0.68 -42.38 14.80
C ARG A 86 0.85 -41.04 14.08
N GLY A 87 -0.18 -40.20 14.13
CA GLY A 87 -0.09 -38.79 13.78
C GLY A 87 0.26 -37.95 15.01
N ILE A 88 1.22 -37.04 14.90
CA ILE A 88 1.58 -36.08 15.94
C ILE A 88 1.42 -34.69 15.34
N GLY A 89 0.68 -33.81 16.02
CA GLY A 89 0.50 -32.42 15.66
C GLY A 89 0.92 -31.49 16.80
N LEU A 90 1.57 -30.39 16.44
CA LEU A 90 1.95 -29.31 17.35
C LEU A 90 1.60 -27.97 16.69
N GLU A 91 0.85 -27.16 17.39
CA GLU A 91 0.51 -25.79 17.01
C GLU A 91 1.00 -24.86 18.11
N ARG A 92 1.71 -23.79 17.73
CA ARG A 92 2.17 -22.75 18.66
C ARG A 92 1.83 -21.40 18.05
N SER A 93 1.22 -20.53 18.85
CA SER A 93 0.85 -19.17 18.47
C SER A 93 1.26 -18.21 19.58
N ALA A 94 1.79 -17.06 19.21
CA ALA A 94 2.14 -15.99 20.14
C ALA A 94 1.72 -14.66 19.53
N THR A 95 0.95 -13.89 20.28
CA THR A 95 0.50 -12.55 19.91
C THR A 95 0.81 -11.62 21.07
N GLY A 96 1.31 -10.42 20.79
CA GLY A 96 1.56 -9.42 21.82
C GLY A 96 1.49 -8.01 21.25
N ALA A 97 1.22 -7.05 22.13
CA ALA A 97 1.15 -5.63 21.83
C ALA A 97 2.19 -4.86 22.65
N TYR A 98 2.79 -3.88 22.02
CA TYR A 98 3.70 -2.92 22.62
C TYR A 98 3.35 -1.52 22.13
N VAL A 99 3.68 -0.53 22.92
CA VAL A 99 3.50 0.88 22.57
C VAL A 99 4.81 1.63 22.78
N THR A 100 5.08 2.55 21.88
CA THR A 100 6.18 3.50 21.98
C THR A 100 5.60 4.90 21.95
N ALA A 101 6.18 5.80 22.75
CA ALA A 101 5.77 7.18 22.81
C ALA A 101 6.97 8.08 22.48
N THR A 102 6.75 9.10 21.66
CA THR A 102 7.74 10.13 21.37
C THR A 102 7.07 11.48 21.53
N ILE A 103 7.63 12.33 22.39
CA ILE A 103 7.22 13.70 22.58
C ILE A 103 7.90 14.56 21.53
N ILE A 104 7.08 15.33 20.82
CA ILE A 104 7.54 16.20 19.74
C ILE A 104 7.48 17.66 20.23
N ASP A 105 8.63 18.34 20.19
CA ASP A 105 8.71 19.79 20.33
C ASP A 105 8.61 20.46 18.94
N ASN A 106 7.48 21.10 18.69
CA ASN A 106 7.20 21.74 17.42
C ASN A 106 8.12 22.94 17.14
N ALA A 107 8.59 23.65 18.17
CA ALA A 107 9.43 24.83 18.00
C ALA A 107 10.87 24.44 17.60
N GLU A 108 11.36 23.33 18.14
CA GLU A 108 12.65 22.77 17.74
C GLU A 108 12.57 22.13 16.34
N LEU A 109 11.49 21.39 16.03
CA LEU A 109 11.27 20.86 14.69
C LEU A 109 11.20 21.96 13.63
N ASP A 110 10.48 23.05 13.89
CA ASP A 110 10.38 24.15 12.93
C ASP A 110 11.74 24.84 12.71
N ARG A 111 12.54 25.00 13.78
CA ARG A 111 13.94 25.44 13.66
C ARG A 111 14.77 24.50 12.81
N GLN A 112 14.64 23.19 12.98
CA GLN A 112 15.35 22.20 12.18
C GLN A 112 14.89 22.19 10.71
N VAL A 113 13.59 22.34 10.45
CA VAL A 113 13.03 22.44 9.10
C VAL A 113 13.54 23.70 8.41
N ARG A 114 13.53 24.85 9.10
CA ARG A 114 14.10 26.10 8.58
C ARG A 114 15.60 25.97 8.35
N ALA A 115 16.37 25.46 9.31
CA ALA A 115 17.80 25.23 9.15
C ALA A 115 18.11 24.27 7.98
N ARG A 116 17.25 23.29 7.73
CA ARG A 116 17.36 22.39 6.57
C ARG A 116 16.99 23.06 5.25
N ALA A 117 16.01 23.97 5.25
CA ALA A 117 15.65 24.77 4.07
C ALA A 117 16.73 25.83 3.75
N THR A 118 17.41 26.35 4.77
CA THR A 118 18.53 27.28 4.63
C THR A 118 19.84 26.56 4.30
N ARG A 119 19.94 25.25 4.58
CA ARG A 119 21.08 24.45 4.09
C ARG A 119 21.05 24.46 2.57
N PRO A 120 22.12 24.89 1.88
CA PRO A 120 22.21 24.72 0.44
C PRO A 120 22.04 23.24 0.15
N ALA A 121 21.19 22.91 -0.83
CA ALA A 121 21.00 21.53 -1.27
C ALA A 121 22.40 20.94 -1.49
N ALA A 122 22.74 19.90 -0.71
CA ALA A 122 23.98 19.16 -0.95
C ALA A 122 23.93 18.76 -2.41
N LEU A 123 24.87 19.27 -3.20
CA LEU A 123 24.93 19.01 -4.63
C LEU A 123 24.85 17.49 -4.83
N PRO A 124 24.06 16.99 -5.78
CA PRO A 124 23.98 15.56 -6.05
C PRO A 124 25.40 15.00 -6.17
N VAL A 125 25.68 13.84 -5.56
CA VAL A 125 27.04 13.27 -5.37
C VAL A 125 27.91 13.32 -6.64
N HIS A 126 27.28 13.17 -7.81
CA HIS A 126 27.92 13.31 -9.11
C HIS A 126 28.52 14.71 -9.36
N GLN A 127 27.80 15.78 -9.04
CA GLN A 127 28.28 17.16 -9.18
C GLN A 127 29.41 17.49 -8.21
N VAL A 128 29.38 16.94 -6.99
CA VAL A 128 30.47 17.11 -6.01
C VAL A 128 31.79 16.52 -6.53
N LEU A 129 31.74 15.31 -7.11
CA LEU A 129 32.93 14.68 -7.69
C LEU A 129 33.44 15.42 -8.93
N VAL A 130 32.55 15.98 -9.75
CA VAL A 130 32.93 16.78 -10.92
C VAL A 130 33.57 18.10 -10.49
N GLN A 131 33.05 18.78 -9.46
CA GLN A 131 33.67 19.98 -8.90
C GLN A 131 35.05 19.69 -8.30
N GLN A 132 35.20 18.61 -7.54
CA GLN A 132 36.49 18.22 -6.98
C GLN A 132 37.52 17.91 -8.07
N ARG A 133 37.10 17.27 -9.17
CA ARG A 133 37.96 17.06 -10.34
C ARG A 133 38.31 18.37 -11.03
N ALA A 134 37.35 19.29 -11.21
CA ALA A 134 37.60 20.59 -11.82
C ALA A 134 38.58 21.44 -11.00
N ASP A 135 38.45 21.46 -9.67
CA ASP A 135 39.36 22.18 -8.77
C ASP A 135 40.78 21.58 -8.77
N PHE A 136 40.89 20.25 -8.85
CA PHE A 136 42.19 19.57 -8.99
C PHE A 136 42.87 19.94 -10.31
N LEU A 137 42.10 19.92 -11.41
CA LEU A 137 42.60 20.30 -12.72
C LEU A 137 42.99 21.78 -12.76
N ALA A 138 42.20 22.71 -12.23
CA ALA A 138 42.55 24.13 -12.19
C ALA A 138 43.84 24.41 -11.40
N LYS A 139 44.08 23.65 -10.34
CA LYS A 139 45.31 23.76 -9.53
C LYS A 139 46.53 23.13 -10.20
N HIS A 140 46.34 22.21 -11.14
CA HIS A 140 47.43 21.40 -11.72
C HIS A 140 47.62 21.61 -13.22
N LEU A 141 46.70 22.32 -13.87
CA LEU A 141 46.70 22.69 -15.28
C LEU A 141 46.52 24.21 -15.41
N ALA A 142 47.55 24.97 -15.03
CA ALA A 142 48.28 25.85 -15.95
C ALA A 142 48.81 27.14 -15.30
N ARG A 143 50.13 27.33 -15.39
CA ARG A 143 50.81 28.59 -15.76
C ARG A 143 52.21 28.22 -16.29
N PRO A 144 52.85 28.92 -17.26
CA PRO A 144 52.50 30.17 -17.97
C PRO A 144 52.45 30.05 -19.51
N ALA A 145 51.89 31.05 -20.19
CA ALA A 145 52.56 31.68 -21.34
C ALA A 145 51.89 33.03 -21.63
N ALA A 146 52.69 34.09 -21.50
CA ALA A 146 52.42 35.36 -22.12
C ALA A 146 52.68 35.24 -23.64
N ASP A 147 51.99 36.10 -24.39
CA ASP A 147 52.51 36.86 -25.53
C ASP A 147 51.73 36.73 -26.85
N THR A 148 51.49 37.91 -27.40
CA THR A 148 50.99 38.28 -28.74
C THR A 148 49.51 38.06 -29.09
N ASP A 149 48.77 39.12 -28.81
CA ASP A 149 47.88 39.82 -29.73
C ASP A 149 48.06 39.47 -31.23
N ARG A 150 47.20 38.62 -31.78
CA ARG A 150 46.83 38.61 -33.21
C ARG A 150 45.38 38.16 -33.40
N HIS A 151 44.51 39.16 -33.46
CA HIS A 151 43.35 39.24 -34.35
C HIS A 151 42.29 38.13 -34.27
N ARG A 152 41.11 38.51 -33.76
CA ARG A 152 39.77 38.02 -34.12
C ARG A 152 39.72 36.53 -34.55
N THR A 153 39.44 35.67 -33.59
CA THR A 153 38.40 34.62 -33.69
C THR A 153 38.09 34.11 -32.28
N HIS A 154 37.50 34.97 -31.44
CA HIS A 154 36.88 34.54 -30.18
C HIS A 154 35.52 33.90 -30.50
N ASN A 155 35.50 32.88 -31.35
CA ASN A 155 34.27 32.14 -31.64
C ASN A 155 34.60 30.81 -32.31
N ALA A 156 34.92 29.77 -31.54
CA ALA A 156 34.60 28.37 -31.83
C ALA A 156 35.33 27.43 -30.85
N LEU A 157 34.56 26.57 -30.17
CA LEU A 157 34.96 25.43 -29.32
C LEU A 157 35.47 25.82 -27.91
N ALA A 158 34.74 25.64 -26.80
CA ALA A 158 33.87 24.53 -26.45
C ALA A 158 32.68 25.00 -25.57
N ASN A 159 31.60 25.41 -26.23
CA ASN A 159 30.26 25.34 -25.66
C ASN A 159 29.90 23.85 -25.57
N PRO A 160 29.42 23.30 -24.44
CA PRO A 160 28.86 21.96 -24.44
C PRO A 160 27.73 21.94 -25.49
N PRO A 161 27.78 21.03 -26.49
CA PRO A 161 26.63 20.87 -27.36
C PRO A 161 25.43 20.58 -26.44
N ASP A 162 24.34 21.28 -26.72
CA ASP A 162 23.00 20.92 -26.26
C ASP A 162 22.56 21.47 -24.90
N ALA A 163 23.24 22.45 -24.30
CA ALA A 163 22.66 23.17 -23.15
C ALA A 163 21.35 23.90 -23.54
N ALA A 164 21.30 24.47 -24.75
CA ALA A 164 20.10 25.09 -25.30
C ALA A 164 19.01 24.05 -25.61
N GLU A 165 19.39 22.88 -26.15
CA GLU A 165 18.47 21.79 -26.45
C GLU A 165 17.92 21.14 -25.17
N ALA A 166 18.73 20.97 -24.13
CA ALA A 166 18.30 20.46 -22.82
C ALA A 166 17.32 21.43 -22.14
N LEU A 167 17.56 22.74 -22.20
CA LEU A 167 16.62 23.75 -21.71
C LEU A 167 15.33 23.77 -22.54
N ALA A 168 15.42 23.60 -23.86
CA ALA A 168 14.25 23.47 -24.74
C ALA A 168 13.44 22.21 -24.41
N GLN A 169 14.11 21.08 -24.16
CA GLN A 169 13.52 19.80 -23.76
C GLN A 169 12.78 19.93 -22.42
N ILE A 170 13.38 20.57 -21.40
CA ILE A 170 12.75 20.82 -20.10
C ILE A 170 11.52 21.73 -20.25
N ARG A 171 11.63 22.81 -21.05
CA ARG A 171 10.49 23.71 -21.32
C ARG A 171 9.34 22.95 -21.99
N LYS A 172 9.64 22.10 -22.98
CA LYS A 172 8.66 21.26 -23.66
C LYS A 172 7.99 20.26 -22.69
N GLN A 173 8.79 19.60 -21.84
CA GLN A 173 8.26 18.68 -20.82
C GLN A 173 7.38 19.40 -19.80
N ASN A 174 7.80 20.57 -19.30
CA ASN A 174 7.03 21.37 -18.35
C ASN A 174 5.71 21.86 -18.97
N ALA A 175 5.72 22.28 -20.24
CA ALA A 175 4.51 22.69 -20.96
C ALA A 175 3.53 21.52 -21.14
N LEU A 176 4.02 20.32 -21.47
CA LEU A 176 3.20 19.11 -21.56
C LEU A 176 2.64 18.70 -20.19
N ALA A 177 3.45 18.74 -19.14
CA ALA A 177 2.99 18.45 -17.78
C ALA A 177 1.96 19.49 -17.29
N HIS A 178 2.09 20.75 -17.70
CA HIS A 178 1.12 21.80 -17.42
C HIS A 178 -0.22 21.54 -18.12
N SER A 179 -0.21 21.25 -19.43
CA SER A 179 -1.43 20.98 -20.18
C SER A 179 -2.16 19.74 -19.68
N GLN A 180 -1.41 18.68 -19.30
CA GLN A 180 -1.98 17.47 -18.71
C GLN A 180 -2.66 17.74 -17.35
N ARG A 181 -2.05 18.59 -16.50
CA ARG A 181 -2.64 18.99 -15.21
C ARG A 181 -3.92 19.77 -15.41
N GLN A 182 -3.92 20.75 -16.32
CA GLN A 182 -5.12 21.51 -16.67
C GLN A 182 -6.24 20.59 -17.20
N ALA A 183 -5.93 19.65 -18.09
CA ALA A 183 -6.91 18.70 -18.61
C ALA A 183 -7.53 17.83 -17.51
N LYS A 184 -6.73 17.38 -16.53
CA LYS A 184 -7.23 16.64 -15.35
C LYS A 184 -8.14 17.52 -14.48
N ALA A 185 -7.75 18.77 -14.23
CA ALA A 185 -8.56 19.72 -13.46
C ALA A 185 -9.94 19.93 -14.12
N HIS A 186 -10.00 20.18 -15.43
CA HIS A 186 -11.27 20.35 -16.16
C HIS A 186 -12.20 19.13 -16.02
N ARG A 187 -11.65 17.91 -16.10
CA ARG A 187 -12.45 16.69 -15.91
C ARG A 187 -13.06 16.60 -14.52
N TYR A 188 -12.32 16.98 -13.49
CA TYR A 188 -12.84 17.00 -12.12
C TYR A 188 -13.86 18.11 -11.89
N ILE A 189 -13.69 19.28 -12.50
CA ILE A 189 -14.70 20.35 -12.47
C ILE A 189 -16.01 19.88 -13.09
N ALA A 190 -15.97 19.22 -14.25
CA ALA A 190 -17.17 18.68 -14.89
C ALA A 190 -17.89 17.64 -14.01
N LYS A 191 -17.14 16.74 -13.38
CA LYS A 191 -17.68 15.76 -12.42
C LYS A 191 -18.27 16.42 -11.18
N GLY A 192 -17.63 17.47 -10.65
CA GLY A 192 -18.13 18.26 -9.54
C GLY A 192 -19.48 18.90 -9.87
N LYS A 193 -19.59 19.57 -11.04
CA LYS A 193 -20.84 20.16 -11.52
C LYS A 193 -21.95 19.13 -11.73
N ALA A 194 -21.63 17.95 -12.26
CA ALA A 194 -22.60 16.86 -12.39
C ALA A 194 -23.08 16.34 -11.03
N ALA A 195 -22.18 16.21 -10.05
CA ALA A 195 -22.51 15.81 -8.69
C ALA A 195 -23.38 16.85 -7.97
N GLU A 196 -23.17 18.15 -8.21
CA GLU A 196 -24.04 19.22 -7.71
C GLU A 196 -25.46 19.10 -8.27
N LYS A 197 -25.59 18.93 -9.60
CA LYS A 197 -26.90 18.72 -10.25
C LYS A 197 -27.63 17.50 -9.71
N ALA A 198 -26.89 16.46 -9.32
CA ALA A 198 -27.44 15.25 -8.71
C ALA A 198 -27.74 15.40 -7.20
N GLY A 199 -27.55 16.59 -6.60
CA GLY A 199 -27.77 16.85 -5.17
C GLY A 199 -26.71 16.25 -4.24
N LYS A 200 -25.64 15.65 -4.76
CA LYS A 200 -24.61 14.94 -3.99
C LYS A 200 -23.50 15.89 -3.53
N ARG A 201 -23.81 16.78 -2.57
CA ARG A 201 -22.92 17.85 -2.09
C ARG A 201 -21.53 17.35 -1.64
N SER A 202 -21.48 16.30 -0.82
CA SER A 202 -20.21 15.74 -0.31
C SER A 202 -19.31 15.22 -1.43
N LEU A 203 -19.90 14.62 -2.47
CA LEU A 203 -19.17 14.10 -3.62
C LEU A 203 -18.67 15.24 -4.53
N ALA A 204 -19.50 16.26 -4.74
CA ALA A 204 -19.12 17.47 -5.47
C ALA A 204 -17.91 18.16 -4.80
N ARG A 205 -17.94 18.27 -3.47
CA ARG A 205 -16.83 18.81 -2.68
C ARG A 205 -15.52 18.05 -2.90
N THR A 206 -15.56 16.72 -2.90
CA THR A 206 -14.38 15.89 -3.17
C THR A 206 -13.84 16.14 -4.58
N TYR A 207 -14.70 16.23 -5.59
CA TYR A 207 -14.27 16.53 -6.96
C TYR A 207 -13.66 17.93 -7.11
N TYR A 208 -14.22 18.95 -6.46
CA TYR A 208 -13.63 20.29 -6.49
C TYR A 208 -12.32 20.37 -5.72
N LYS A 209 -12.16 19.64 -4.60
CA LYS A 209 -10.88 19.54 -3.90
C LYS A 209 -9.80 18.91 -4.80
N MET A 210 -10.15 17.89 -5.58
CA MET A 210 -9.23 17.30 -6.56
C MET A 210 -8.91 18.27 -7.70
N ALA A 211 -9.89 19.01 -8.21
CA ALA A 211 -9.67 20.02 -9.24
C ALA A 211 -8.77 21.17 -8.77
N ALA A 212 -8.95 21.65 -7.53
CA ALA A 212 -8.21 22.79 -6.98
C ALA A 212 -6.69 22.52 -6.86
N LYS A 213 -6.28 21.25 -6.75
CA LYS A 213 -4.85 20.87 -6.69
C LYS A 213 -4.10 21.14 -7.99
N ASP A 214 -4.77 20.94 -9.12
CA ASP A 214 -4.16 20.98 -10.46
C ASP A 214 -4.63 22.18 -11.31
N ALA A 215 -5.55 23.00 -10.79
CA ALA A 215 -6.09 24.17 -11.47
C ALA A 215 -5.19 25.41 -11.36
N ASP A 216 -5.34 26.34 -12.30
CA ASP A 216 -4.73 27.67 -12.28
C ASP A 216 -5.23 28.51 -11.09
N GLU A 217 -4.49 29.56 -10.73
CA GLU A 217 -4.74 30.38 -9.51
C GLU A 217 -6.18 30.92 -9.45
N ASP A 218 -6.68 31.46 -10.57
CA ASP A 218 -8.01 32.06 -10.63
C ASP A 218 -9.12 31.02 -10.46
N ILE A 219 -9.00 29.89 -11.17
CA ILE A 219 -9.94 28.78 -11.08
C ILE A 219 -9.89 28.18 -9.67
N ARG A 220 -8.69 28.05 -9.10
CA ARG A 220 -8.50 27.52 -7.75
C ARG A 220 -9.21 28.36 -6.70
N ARG A 221 -9.12 29.69 -6.77
CA ARG A 221 -9.85 30.60 -5.87
C ARG A 221 -11.36 30.39 -5.95
N GLN A 222 -11.90 30.28 -7.17
CA GLN A 222 -13.32 30.00 -7.37
C GLN A 222 -13.73 28.63 -6.80
N LEU A 223 -12.90 27.61 -6.99
CA LEU A 223 -13.14 26.26 -6.47
C LEU A 223 -13.11 26.22 -4.94
N ILE A 224 -12.18 26.93 -4.31
CA ILE A 224 -12.08 27.02 -2.84
C ILE A 224 -13.33 27.69 -2.27
N ALA A 225 -13.78 28.81 -2.86
CA ALA A 225 -15.01 29.48 -2.46
C ALA A 225 -16.23 28.55 -2.62
N ARG A 226 -16.29 27.77 -3.71
CA ARG A 226 -17.37 26.80 -3.92
C ARG A 226 -17.34 25.64 -2.92
N ILE A 227 -16.15 25.15 -2.56
CA ILE A 227 -15.96 24.12 -1.54
C ILE A 227 -16.48 24.59 -0.18
N GLN A 228 -16.22 25.84 0.18
CA GLN A 228 -16.71 26.47 1.42
C GLN A 228 -18.24 26.58 1.41
N TYR A 229 -18.85 27.10 0.32
CA TYR A 229 -20.30 27.14 0.17
C TYR A 229 -20.98 25.77 0.33
N LEU A 230 -20.38 24.71 -0.23
CA LEU A 230 -20.92 23.35 -0.12
C LEU A 230 -20.74 22.72 1.26
N GLN A 231 -19.91 23.31 2.12
CA GLN A 231 -19.67 22.83 3.48
C GLN A 231 -20.72 23.32 4.48
N ASP A 232 -21.35 24.48 4.21
CA ASP A 232 -22.35 25.08 5.10
C ASP A 232 -23.76 24.56 4.77
N PRO A 233 -24.39 23.73 5.64
CA PRO A 233 -25.71 23.18 5.38
C PRO A 233 -26.83 24.22 5.45
N THR A 234 -26.59 25.36 6.10
CA THR A 234 -27.54 26.46 6.32
C THR A 234 -27.67 27.41 5.12
N ALA A 235 -26.72 27.39 4.18
CA ALA A 235 -26.65 28.34 3.08
C ALA A 235 -27.83 28.23 2.08
N ASP A 236 -28.42 27.05 1.92
CA ASP A 236 -29.57 26.84 1.03
C ASP A 236 -30.90 27.33 1.63
N GLN A 237 -30.99 27.49 2.96
CA GLN A 237 -32.23 27.94 3.64
C GLN A 237 -32.48 29.45 3.50
N LEU A 238 -31.46 30.24 3.14
CA LEU A 238 -31.55 31.69 2.98
C LEU A 238 -31.93 32.15 1.57
N VAL A 239 -31.97 31.22 0.59
CA VAL A 239 -32.30 31.53 -0.81
C VAL A 239 -33.78 31.24 -1.12
N GLN A 240 -34.49 30.56 -0.22
CA GLN A 240 -35.90 30.16 -0.40
C GLN A 240 -36.91 31.02 0.38
N ASN A 241 -36.46 32.09 1.04
CA ASN A 241 -37.32 33.11 1.66
C ASN A 241 -37.24 34.43 0.89
#